data_AF-A0A959A8D7-F1
#
_entry.id   AF-A0A959A8D7-F1
#
_cell.length_a   1.000
_cell.length_b   1.000
_cell.length_c   1.000
_cell.angle_alpha   90.00
_cell.angle_beta   90.00
_cell.angle_gamma   90.00
#
_symmetry.space_group_name_H-M   'P 1'
#
loop_
_entity.id
_entity.type
_entity.pdbx_description
1 polymer ?
#
loop_
_entity_poly.entity_id
_entity_poly.type
_entity_poly.pdbx_seq_one_letter_code
_entity_poly.pdbx_strand_id
1 'polypeptide(L)'
;MNNLSPPVGRAGRLPGGCNLCCPASLPFNYNGMKLRIQGNSIRLRLSQGEVQAFGETGKVEDSIAFGTSPGQRITYVLELGSIEKPTADFTGNQIKVSLPNKMGLAWATTDEVGIDFDMAIEDGHVLRILVEKDFKCLTDRAGEDESDNFPNPHLQC
;
A
#
# COMPACT_ATOMS: atom_id res chain seq x y z
N MET A 1 38.43 -20.57 59.81
CA MET A 1 39.20 -19.33 59.59
C MET A 1 38.96 -18.91 58.16
N ASN A 2 38.03 -17.97 57.99
CA ASN A 2 37.61 -17.43 56.71
C ASN A 2 38.53 -16.27 56.28
N ASN A 3 38.66 -16.16 54.96
CA ASN A 3 38.75 -14.96 54.15
C ASN A 3 40.10 -14.20 53.94
N LEU A 4 40.50 -14.26 52.67
CA LEU A 4 40.66 -13.15 51.70
C LEU A 4 41.95 -12.32 51.71
N SER A 5 42.65 -12.39 50.57
CA SER A 5 43.04 -11.29 49.64
C SER A 5 44.19 -11.75 48.70
N PRO A 6 44.58 -11.04 47.60
CA PRO A 6 43.93 -10.04 46.74
C PRO A 6 44.11 -10.36 45.21
N PRO A 7 43.75 -9.45 44.26
CA PRO A 7 43.50 -9.79 42.84
C PRO A 7 44.64 -9.41 41.88
N VAL A 8 44.61 -9.98 40.67
CA VAL A 8 45.34 -9.56 39.46
C VAL A 8 44.46 -10.00 38.27
N GLY A 9 44.16 -9.28 37.18
CA GLY A 9 44.52 -7.98 36.64
C GLY A 9 44.08 -7.98 35.15
N ARG A 10 43.24 -7.00 34.77
CA ARG A 10 42.99 -6.42 33.42
C ARG A 10 42.72 -7.30 32.18
N ALA A 11 41.56 -7.06 31.56
CA ALA A 11 41.40 -6.93 30.10
C ALA A 11 40.37 -5.82 29.78
N GLY A 12 40.62 -5.06 28.72
CA GLY A 12 40.07 -3.73 28.47
C GLY A 12 38.63 -3.61 27.93
N ARG A 13 38.15 -2.36 28.03
CA ARG A 13 37.04 -1.64 27.37
C ARG A 13 37.30 -1.55 25.84
N LEU A 14 36.39 -1.45 24.85
CA LEU A 14 34.94 -1.23 24.62
C LEU A 14 34.60 -1.90 23.24
N PRO A 15 33.53 -1.53 22.49
CA PRO A 15 32.14 -1.97 22.60
C PRO A 15 31.68 -2.71 21.32
N GLY A 16 30.63 -3.53 21.42
CA GLY A 16 30.06 -4.22 20.27
C GLY A 16 28.60 -4.55 20.51
N GLY A 17 27.84 -3.56 20.95
CA GLY A 17 26.39 -3.64 20.90
C GLY A 17 26.01 -3.82 19.43
N CYS A 18 25.50 -5.00 19.09
CA CYS A 18 24.91 -5.26 17.80
C CYS A 18 23.64 -4.40 17.72
N ASN A 19 23.81 -3.13 17.36
CA ASN A 19 22.77 -2.29 16.81
C ASN A 19 22.44 -2.85 15.42
N LEU A 20 21.80 -4.02 15.38
CA LEU A 20 20.73 -4.19 14.41
C LEU A 20 19.65 -3.23 14.91
N CYS A 21 19.76 -1.99 14.44
CA CYS A 21 18.66 -1.06 14.37
C CYS A 21 17.54 -1.80 13.67
N CYS A 22 16.65 -2.41 14.46
CA CYS A 22 15.30 -2.66 14.03
C CYS A 22 14.81 -1.26 13.59
N PRO A 23 14.51 -1.04 12.30
CA PRO A 23 14.01 0.26 11.88
C PRO A 23 12.81 0.54 12.77
N ALA A 24 12.87 1.67 13.47
CA ALA A 24 11.85 2.12 14.39
C ALA A 24 10.49 1.84 13.76
N SER A 25 9.66 1.09 14.46
CA SER A 25 8.26 0.91 14.15
C SER A 25 7.66 2.30 14.02
N LEU A 26 7.54 2.79 12.79
CA LEU A 26 6.86 4.03 12.50
C LEU A 26 5.45 3.90 13.10
N PRO A 27 4.94 4.91 13.80
CA PRO A 27 3.55 4.91 14.23
C PRO A 27 2.70 4.76 12.95
N PHE A 28 2.02 3.62 12.83
CA PHE A 28 1.15 3.32 11.69
C PHE A 28 -0.08 4.23 11.73
N ASN A 29 0.05 5.46 11.27
CA ASN A 29 -1.06 6.18 10.65
C ASN A 29 -1.20 5.56 9.26
N TYR A 30 -2.13 4.62 9.11
CA TYR A 30 -2.27 3.77 7.93
C TYR A 30 -3.06 4.48 6.82
N ASN A 31 -2.48 5.55 6.24
CA ASN A 31 -2.98 6.16 5.01
C ASN A 31 -2.37 5.45 3.80
N GLY A 32 -2.69 4.17 3.62
CA GLY A 32 -2.21 3.33 2.53
C GLY A 32 -3.34 2.81 1.64
N MET A 33 -3.01 2.56 0.38
CA MET A 33 -3.95 2.18 -0.68
C MET A 33 -4.69 0.92 -0.25
N LYS A 34 -6.00 0.90 -0.45
CA LYS A 34 -6.83 -0.22 -0.01
C LYS A 34 -7.08 -1.16 -1.17
N LEU A 35 -6.65 -2.42 -1.01
CA LEU A 35 -7.01 -3.52 -1.90
C LEU A 35 -8.21 -4.29 -1.33
N ARG A 36 -9.28 -4.43 -2.12
CA ARG A 36 -10.41 -5.32 -1.82
C ARG A 36 -10.52 -6.40 -2.89
N ILE A 37 -10.80 -7.63 -2.46
CA ILE A 37 -10.96 -8.79 -3.35
C ILE A 37 -12.32 -9.40 -3.09
N GLN A 38 -13.08 -9.68 -4.15
CA GLN A 38 -14.37 -10.36 -4.08
C GLN A 38 -14.55 -11.24 -5.32
N GLY A 39 -14.52 -12.56 -5.15
CA GLY A 39 -14.51 -13.48 -6.29
C GLY A 39 -13.34 -13.17 -7.23
N ASN A 40 -13.58 -13.22 -8.55
CA ASN A 40 -12.59 -12.84 -9.55
C ASN A 40 -12.66 -11.33 -9.86
N SER A 41 -12.57 -10.52 -8.81
CA SER A 41 -12.60 -9.06 -8.93
C SER A 41 -11.69 -8.42 -7.90
N ILE A 42 -10.96 -7.39 -8.33
CA ILE A 42 -10.13 -6.57 -7.45
C ILE A 42 -10.63 -5.12 -7.48
N ARG A 43 -10.48 -4.44 -6.35
CA ARG A 43 -10.78 -3.02 -6.23
C ARG A 43 -9.66 -2.32 -5.48
N LEU A 44 -9.11 -1.27 -6.08
CA LEU A 44 -8.17 -0.36 -5.47
C LEU A 44 -8.90 0.91 -5.05
N ARG A 45 -8.80 1.30 -3.77
CA ARG A 45 -9.35 2.56 -3.27
C ARG A 45 -8.18 3.41 -2.78
N LEU A 46 -8.05 4.62 -3.31
CA LEU A 46 -6.93 5.51 -3.03
C LEU A 46 -7.40 6.72 -2.21
N SER A 47 -6.66 7.08 -1.17
CA SER A 47 -6.90 8.32 -0.42
C SER A 47 -6.63 9.56 -1.28
N GLN A 48 -6.95 10.75 -0.75
CA GLN A 48 -6.65 11.99 -1.47
C GLN A 48 -5.15 12.17 -1.70
N GLY A 49 -4.31 11.93 -0.70
CA GLY A 49 -2.86 11.99 -0.83
C GLY A 49 -2.30 11.01 -1.85
N GLU A 50 -2.89 9.83 -1.96
CA GLU A 50 -2.46 8.81 -2.93
C GLU A 50 -2.85 9.14 -4.36
N VAL A 51 -4.05 9.70 -4.57
CA VAL A 51 -4.47 10.19 -5.89
C VAL A 51 -3.55 11.32 -6.36
N GLN A 52 -3.17 12.22 -5.44
CA GLN A 52 -2.20 13.26 -5.74
C GLN A 52 -0.83 12.67 -6.10
N ALA A 53 -0.30 11.76 -5.29
CA ALA A 53 0.98 11.10 -5.55
C ALA A 53 0.97 10.34 -6.88
N PHE A 54 -0.13 9.65 -7.19
CA PHE A 54 -0.33 8.97 -8.47
C PHE A 54 -0.34 9.96 -9.65
N GLY A 55 -1.01 11.10 -9.52
CA GLY A 55 -1.03 12.14 -10.55
C GLY A 55 0.34 12.79 -10.80
N GLU A 56 1.14 12.97 -9.74
CA GLU A 56 2.46 13.61 -9.82
C GLU A 56 3.56 12.65 -10.31
N THR A 57 3.55 11.41 -9.81
CA THR A 57 4.64 10.43 -10.04
C THR A 57 4.29 9.36 -11.07
N GLY A 58 3.00 9.20 -11.37
CA GLY A 58 2.48 8.13 -12.22
C GLY A 58 2.42 6.75 -11.54
N LYS A 59 2.68 6.64 -10.22
CA LYS A 59 2.71 5.34 -9.54
C LYS A 59 2.40 5.46 -8.04
N VAL A 60 1.61 4.53 -7.53
CA VAL A 60 1.50 4.26 -6.08
C VAL A 60 1.52 2.77 -5.81
N GLU A 61 2.03 2.38 -4.65
CA GLU A 61 2.12 0.98 -4.24
C GLU A 61 2.00 0.84 -2.73
N ASP A 62 1.48 -0.31 -2.30
CA ASP A 62 1.47 -0.71 -0.89
C ASP A 62 1.63 -2.24 -0.79
N SER A 63 1.91 -2.74 0.42
CA SER A 63 2.23 -4.16 0.61
C SER A 63 1.84 -4.70 1.99
N ILE A 64 1.44 -5.97 2.00
CA ILE A 64 1.15 -6.73 3.22
C ILE A 64 2.23 -7.79 3.39
N ALA A 65 2.91 -7.78 4.53
CA ALA A 65 3.90 -8.79 4.90
C ALA A 65 3.26 -9.92 5.73
N PHE A 66 3.56 -11.16 5.37
CA PHE A 66 3.01 -12.38 5.99
C PHE A 66 4.03 -13.21 6.77
N GLY A 67 5.33 -12.90 6.65
CA GLY A 67 6.37 -13.71 7.27
C GLY A 67 7.67 -12.97 7.52
N THR A 68 8.68 -13.73 7.95
CA THR A 68 9.97 -13.20 8.40
C THR A 68 10.96 -12.99 7.27
N SER A 69 10.68 -13.52 6.07
CA SER A 69 11.51 -13.34 4.89
C SER A 69 10.94 -12.26 3.95
N PRO A 70 11.77 -11.49 3.21
CA PRO A 70 11.30 -10.42 2.33
C PRO A 70 10.30 -10.86 1.26
N GLY A 71 10.37 -12.11 0.79
CA GLY A 71 9.48 -12.66 -0.24
C GLY A 71 8.10 -13.08 0.26
N GLN A 72 7.89 -13.16 1.58
CA GLN A 72 6.59 -13.46 2.18
C GLN A 72 5.75 -12.18 2.30
N ARG A 73 5.46 -11.57 1.15
CA ARG A 73 4.62 -10.37 1.04
C ARG A 73 3.78 -10.41 -0.22
N ILE A 74 2.68 -9.68 -0.20
CA ILE A 74 1.92 -9.32 -1.40
C ILE A 74 2.07 -7.82 -1.58
N THR A 75 2.48 -7.39 -2.77
CA THR A 75 2.53 -5.97 -3.15
C THR A 75 1.42 -5.72 -4.16
N TYR A 76 0.80 -4.56 -4.09
CA TYR A 76 -0.17 -4.12 -5.08
C TYR A 76 0.18 -2.71 -5.56
N VAL A 77 0.09 -2.51 -6.87
CA VAL A 77 0.61 -1.33 -7.56
C VAL A 77 -0.46 -0.80 -8.50
N LEU A 78 -0.64 0.52 -8.50
CA LEU A 78 -1.29 1.27 -9.56
C LEU A 78 -0.24 2.12 -10.28
N GLU A 79 -0.12 1.99 -11.60
CA GLU A 79 0.84 2.76 -12.38
C GLU A 79 0.24 3.29 -13.70
N LEU A 80 0.85 4.35 -14.22
CA LEU A 80 0.64 4.78 -15.60
C LEU A 80 1.56 3.99 -16.54
N GLY A 81 1.01 3.60 -17.69
CA GLY A 81 1.73 2.88 -18.73
C GLY A 81 1.56 3.53 -20.11
N SER A 82 2.58 3.35 -20.95
CA SER A 82 2.50 3.62 -22.40
C SER A 82 1.75 2.49 -23.10
N ILE A 83 0.47 2.33 -22.75
CA ILE A 83 -0.43 1.26 -23.20
C ILE A 83 -1.73 1.87 -23.72
N GLU A 84 -2.42 1.15 -24.61
CA GLU A 84 -3.67 1.65 -25.22
C GLU A 84 -4.90 1.39 -24.34
N LYS A 85 -4.90 0.26 -23.62
CA LYS A 85 -6.01 -0.17 -22.77
C LYS A 85 -5.51 -0.48 -21.37
N PRO A 86 -6.32 -0.25 -20.33
CA PRO A 86 -5.97 -0.64 -18.97
C PRO A 86 -5.82 -2.17 -18.90
N THR A 87 -4.88 -2.61 -18.06
CA THR A 87 -4.55 -4.04 -17.90
C THR A 87 -4.14 -4.32 -16.46
N ALA A 88 -4.14 -5.60 -16.09
CA ALA A 88 -3.58 -6.07 -14.84
C ALA A 88 -2.63 -7.25 -15.08
N ASP A 89 -1.63 -7.40 -14.22
CA ASP A 89 -0.68 -8.52 -14.22
C ASP A 89 -0.43 -9.02 -12.80
N PHE A 90 -0.11 -10.30 -12.66
CA PHE A 90 0.37 -10.87 -11.40
C PHE A 90 1.67 -11.64 -11.60
N THR A 91 2.78 -11.03 -11.17
CA THR A 91 4.11 -11.61 -11.27
C THR A 91 4.90 -11.33 -9.99
N GLY A 92 5.58 -12.34 -9.44
CA GLY A 92 6.49 -12.14 -8.30
C GLY A 92 5.80 -11.63 -7.03
N ASN A 93 4.60 -12.12 -6.73
CA ASN A 93 3.75 -11.67 -5.61
C ASN A 93 3.31 -10.20 -5.70
N GLN A 94 3.35 -9.62 -6.90
CA GLN A 94 2.88 -8.27 -7.17
C GLN A 94 1.62 -8.30 -8.04
N ILE A 95 0.53 -7.72 -7.53
CA ILE A 95 -0.65 -7.37 -8.33
C ILE A 95 -0.40 -5.99 -8.91
N LYS A 96 -0.36 -5.85 -10.23
CA LYS A 96 -0.09 -4.58 -10.88
C LYS A 96 -1.23 -4.21 -11.80
N VAL A 97 -1.81 -3.04 -11.57
CA VAL A 97 -2.82 -2.42 -12.43
C VAL A 97 -2.17 -1.27 -13.17
N SER A 98 -2.16 -1.35 -14.51
CA SER A 98 -1.57 -0.31 -15.36
C SER A 98 -2.68 0.40 -16.12
N LEU A 99 -2.71 1.73 -16.04
CA LEU A 99 -3.66 2.59 -16.74
C LEU A 99 -2.96 3.32 -17.91
N PRO A 100 -3.61 3.52 -19.06
CA PRO A 100 -3.11 4.43 -20.08
C PRO A 100 -2.86 5.82 -19.50
N ASN A 101 -1.73 6.45 -19.84
CA ASN A 101 -1.35 7.78 -19.33
C ASN A 101 -2.51 8.80 -19.31
N LYS A 102 -3.20 8.94 -20.45
CA LYS A 102 -4.31 9.89 -20.58
C LYS A 102 -5.48 9.57 -19.64
N MET A 103 -5.80 8.29 -19.48
CA MET A 103 -6.92 7.83 -18.65
C MET A 103 -6.60 8.02 -17.17
N GLY A 104 -5.43 7.55 -16.72
CA GLY A 104 -5.05 7.67 -15.31
C GLY A 104 -4.86 9.12 -14.86
N LEU A 105 -4.27 9.98 -15.70
CA LEU A 105 -4.13 11.41 -15.38
C LEU A 105 -5.47 12.13 -15.37
N ALA A 106 -6.38 11.82 -16.30
CA ALA A 106 -7.73 12.39 -16.29
C ALA A 106 -8.47 12.02 -15.00
N TRP A 107 -8.41 10.76 -14.58
CA TRP A 107 -9.01 10.33 -13.33
C TRP A 107 -8.40 11.02 -12.10
N ALA A 108 -7.08 11.15 -12.06
CA ALA A 108 -6.38 11.77 -10.93
C ALA A 108 -6.64 13.28 -10.79
N THR A 109 -6.88 13.99 -11.90
CA THR A 109 -6.94 15.47 -11.94
C THR A 109 -8.36 16.04 -12.07
N THR A 110 -9.37 15.19 -12.25
CA THR A 110 -10.77 15.61 -12.40
C THR A 110 -11.64 15.08 -11.26
N ASP A 111 -12.95 15.35 -11.32
CA ASP A 111 -13.94 14.80 -10.38
C ASP A 111 -14.36 13.35 -10.71
N GLU A 112 -13.72 12.70 -11.68
CA GLU A 112 -13.99 11.30 -12.01
C GLU A 112 -13.72 10.41 -10.79
N VAL A 113 -14.73 9.65 -10.37
CA VAL A 113 -14.71 8.87 -9.13
C VAL A 113 -13.87 7.60 -9.26
N GLY A 114 -13.97 6.91 -10.40
CA GLY A 114 -13.29 5.64 -10.60
C GLY A 114 -13.26 5.19 -12.04
N ILE A 115 -12.37 4.22 -12.30
CA ILE A 115 -12.16 3.55 -13.58
C ILE A 115 -12.54 2.08 -13.38
N ASP A 116 -13.53 1.61 -14.14
CA ASP A 116 -14.01 0.22 -14.13
C ASP A 116 -13.69 -0.44 -15.47
N PHE A 117 -13.04 -1.59 -15.45
CA PHE A 117 -12.76 -2.36 -16.65
C PHE A 117 -12.69 -3.87 -16.40
N ASP A 118 -13.07 -4.60 -17.43
CA ASP A 118 -12.99 -6.05 -17.50
C ASP A 118 -11.77 -6.47 -18.34
N MET A 119 -10.97 -7.39 -17.82
CA MET A 119 -9.83 -7.98 -18.52
C MET A 119 -10.11 -9.45 -18.79
N ALA A 120 -10.13 -9.84 -20.06
CA ALA A 120 -10.23 -11.25 -20.44
C ALA A 120 -8.98 -11.99 -19.98
N ILE A 121 -9.18 -13.16 -19.37
CA ILE A 121 -8.13 -14.07 -18.91
C ILE A 121 -8.37 -15.47 -19.52
N GLU A 122 -7.56 -16.45 -19.15
CA GLU A 122 -7.63 -17.82 -19.67
C GLU A 122 -9.03 -18.44 -19.53
N ASP A 123 -9.34 -19.40 -20.41
CA ASP A 123 -10.58 -20.19 -20.43
C ASP A 123 -11.88 -19.37 -20.53
N GLY A 124 -11.81 -18.17 -21.11
CA GLY A 124 -12.98 -17.30 -21.29
C GLY A 124 -13.47 -16.65 -20.00
N HIS A 125 -12.67 -16.71 -18.93
CA HIS A 125 -12.93 -16.00 -17.69
C HIS A 125 -12.59 -14.51 -17.84
N VAL A 126 -13.11 -13.71 -16.91
CA VAL A 126 -12.89 -12.27 -16.85
C VAL A 126 -12.48 -11.88 -15.45
N LEU A 127 -11.39 -11.13 -15.34
CA LEU A 127 -11.04 -10.40 -14.12
C LEU A 127 -11.68 -9.01 -14.20
N ARG A 128 -12.46 -8.63 -13.20
CA ARG A 128 -13.00 -7.27 -13.08
C ARG A 128 -12.13 -6.41 -12.17
N ILE A 129 -11.82 -5.20 -12.60
CA ILE A 129 -10.96 -4.26 -11.88
C ILE A 129 -11.68 -2.94 -11.71
N LEU A 130 -11.69 -2.42 -10.49
CA LEU A 130 -12.17 -1.07 -10.19
C LEU A 130 -11.09 -0.28 -9.44
N VAL A 131 -10.70 0.86 -9.99
CA VAL A 131 -9.85 1.85 -9.31
C VAL A 131 -10.75 3.01 -8.91
N GLU A 132 -10.84 3.37 -7.64
CA GLU A 132 -11.72 4.44 -7.16
C GLU A 132 -11.06 5.33 -6.11
N LYS A 133 -11.55 6.57 -6.02
CA LYS A 133 -11.23 7.49 -4.92
C LYS A 133 -11.89 6.99 -3.63
N ASP A 134 -11.15 6.97 -2.52
CA ASP A 134 -11.67 6.59 -1.21
C ASP A 134 -12.37 7.77 -0.54
N PHE A 135 -13.70 7.78 -0.57
CA PHE A 135 -14.53 8.77 0.12
C PHE A 135 -14.77 8.39 1.58
N LYS A 136 -14.83 9.38 2.47
CA LYS A 136 -15.18 9.21 3.88
C LYS A 136 -16.54 8.51 3.99
N CYS A 137 -16.59 7.48 4.83
CA CYS A 137 -17.86 6.86 5.19
C CYS A 137 -18.67 7.83 6.07
N LEU A 138 -20.00 7.75 6.03
CA LEU A 138 -20.89 8.56 6.89
C LEU A 138 -20.90 8.09 8.36
N THR A 139 -20.17 7.03 8.69
CA THR A 139 -20.15 6.42 10.02
C THR A 139 -18.71 6.10 10.37
N ASP A 140 -18.20 6.71 11.42
CA ASP A 140 -16.85 6.44 11.91
C ASP A 140 -16.73 4.96 12.29
N ARG A 141 -15.85 4.24 11.59
CA ARG A 141 -15.48 2.88 11.98
C ARG A 141 -14.31 2.97 12.95
N ALA A 142 -14.52 2.48 14.18
CA ALA A 142 -13.49 2.48 15.20
C ALA A 142 -12.23 1.74 14.69
N GLY A 143 -11.11 2.46 14.58
CA GLY A 143 -9.81 1.90 14.19
C GLY A 143 -9.34 2.20 12.76
N GLU A 144 -10.14 2.89 11.94
CA GLU A 144 -9.69 3.38 10.63
C GLU A 144 -9.41 4.90 10.70
N ASP A 145 -8.20 5.33 10.31
CA ASP A 145 -7.91 6.75 10.08
C ASP A 145 -8.47 7.14 8.71
N GLU A 146 -9.66 7.74 8.72
CA GLU A 146 -10.31 8.22 7.50
C GLU A 146 -9.98 9.69 7.21
N SER A 147 -9.08 10.35 7.95
CA SER A 147 -8.86 11.80 7.88
C SER A 147 -8.49 12.32 6.48
N ASP A 148 -7.83 11.49 5.67
CA ASP A 148 -7.34 11.78 4.31
C ASP A 148 -8.23 11.22 3.18
N ASN A 149 -9.44 10.78 3.50
CA ASN A 149 -10.42 10.35 2.50
C ASN A 149 -11.17 11.56 1.90
N PHE A 150 -11.62 11.43 0.65
CA PHE A 150 -12.39 12.46 -0.05
C PHE A 150 -13.72 12.79 0.67
N PRO A 151 -14.20 14.04 0.63
CA PRO A 151 -15.46 14.42 1.26
C PRO A 151 -16.65 13.72 0.57
N ASN A 152 -17.57 13.17 1.37
CA ASN A 152 -18.72 12.45 0.83
C ASN A 152 -19.67 13.39 0.06
N PRO A 153 -20.02 13.10 -1.21
CA PRO A 153 -20.88 13.96 -2.03
C PRO A 153 -22.35 14.04 -1.55
N HIS A 154 -22.77 13.15 -0.65
CA HIS A 154 -24.12 13.15 -0.04
C HIS A 154 -24.21 13.85 1.31
N LEU A 155 -23.14 14.54 1.75
CA LEU A 155 -23.21 15.50 2.87
C LEU A 155 -23.99 16.75 2.41
N GLN A 156 -25.30 16.63 2.25
CA GLN A 156 -26.22 17.78 2.25
C GLN A 156 -26.82 17.90 3.65
N CYS A 157 -26.65 19.08 4.24
CA CYS A 157 -27.19 19.48 5.54
C CYS A 157 -28.72 19.39 5.61
#